data_AF-D3ANB4-F1
#
_entry.id   AF-D3ANB4-F1
#
_cell.length_a   1.000
_cell.length_b   1.000
_cell.length_c   1.000
_cell.angle_alpha   90.00
_cell.angle_beta   90.00
_cell.angle_gamma   90.00
#
_symmetry.space_group_name_H-M   'P 1'
#
loop_
_entity.id
_entity.type
_entity.pdbx_description
1 polymer ?
#
loop_
_entity_poly.entity_id
_entity_poly.type
_entity_poly.pdbx_seq_one_letter_code
_entity_poly.pdbx_strand_id
1 'polypeptide(L)' 'MKLDSSHIEFVFDCISKNTSEIRNIKKYLLAVLFNAPSTINGYYTALVAHDMNTGKI' A
#
# COMPACT_ATOMS: atom_id res chain seq x y z
N MET A 1 9.41 -1.02 -15.26
CA MET A 1 8.76 -1.86 -14.23
C MET A 1 7.38 -2.24 -14.73
N LYS A 2 6.99 -3.51 -14.68
CA LYS A 2 5.64 -3.94 -15.06
C LYS A 2 4.76 -3.97 -13.81
N LEU A 3 3.56 -3.44 -13.94
CA LEU A 3 2.52 -3.48 -12.91
C LEU A 3 1.94 -4.91 -12.89
N ASP A 4 1.82 -5.49 -11.70
CA ASP A 4 1.22 -6.82 -11.46
C ASP A 4 0.14 -6.74 -10.39
N SER A 5 -0.55 -7.86 -10.14
CA SER A 5 -1.67 -7.94 -9.18
C SER A 5 -1.29 -7.49 -7.77
N SER A 6 -0.05 -7.72 -7.33
CA SER A 6 0.42 -7.35 -6.00
C SER A 6 0.43 -5.84 -5.79
N HIS A 7 0.73 -5.07 -6.84
CA HIS A 7 0.68 -3.60 -6.80
C HIS A 7 -0.76 -3.08 -6.65
N ILE A 8 -1.73 -3.77 -7.24
CA ILE A 8 -3.15 -3.44 -7.12
C ILE A 8 -3.67 -3.75 -5.73
N GLU A 9 -3.31 -4.91 -5.16
CA GLU A 9 -3.63 -5.27 -3.78
C GLU A 9 -3.06 -4.26 -2.78
N PHE A 10 -1.80 -3.85 -2.97
CA PHE A 10 -1.18 -2.80 -2.16
C PHE A 10 -1.94 -1.47 -2.21
N VAL A 11 -2.40 -1.06 -3.40
CA VAL A 11 -3.22 0.16 -3.57
C VAL A 11 -4.53 0.04 -2.81
N PHE A 12 -5.22 -1.10 -2.91
CA PHE A 12 -6.47 -1.32 -2.19
C PHE A 12 -6.29 -1.34 -0.67
N ASP A 13 -5.22 -1.96 -0.17
CA ASP A 13 -4.89 -1.94 1.25
C ASP A 13 -4.64 -0.51 1.74
N CYS A 14 -3.88 0.28 0.97
CA CYS A 14 -3.66 1.70 1.26
C CYS A 14 -4.96 2.52 1.28
N ILE A 15 -5.90 2.25 0.38
CA ILE A 15 -7.22 2.91 0.35
C ILE A 15 -8.04 2.49 1.57
N SER A 16 -8.05 1.21 1.93
CA SER A 16 -8.84 0.68 3.05
C SER A 16 -8.39 1.21 4.42
N LYS A 17 -7.08 1.44 4.58
CA LYS A 17 -6.47 1.95 5.81
C LYS A 17 -6.45 3.48 5.89
N ASN A 18 -6.79 4.16 4.80
CA ASN A 18 -6.78 5.61 4.77
C ASN A 18 -7.96 6.17 5.59
N THR A 19 -7.65 6.96 6.61
CA THR A 19 -8.63 7.55 7.53
C THR A 19 -9.19 8.89 7.02
N SER A 20 -8.68 9.41 5.91
CA SER A 20 -9.05 10.70 5.34
C SER A 20 -9.71 10.55 3.96
N GLU A 21 -10.64 11.44 3.63
CA GLU A 21 -11.27 11.44 2.30
C GLU A 21 -10.26 11.75 1.17
N ILE A 22 -10.26 10.91 0.14
CA ILE A 22 -9.44 11.12 -1.06
C ILE A 22 -10.19 12.07 -2.02
N ARG A 23 -9.98 13.38 -1.86
CA ARG A 23 -10.62 14.41 -2.71
C ARG A 23 -10.29 14.31 -4.21
N ASN A 24 -9.16 13.70 -4.55
CA ASN A 24 -8.74 13.50 -5.95
C ASN A 24 -8.21 12.08 -6.16
N ILE A 25 -9.15 11.15 -6.40
CA ILE A 25 -8.82 9.74 -6.57
C ILE A 25 -7.89 9.46 -7.75
N LYS A 26 -7.99 10.23 -8.84
CA LYS A 26 -7.12 10.05 -10.03
C LYS A 26 -5.65 10.33 -9.70
N LYS A 27 -5.37 11.47 -9.04
CA LYS A 27 -4.00 11.82 -8.64
C LYS A 27 -3.45 10.85 -7.59
N TYR A 28 -4.29 10.43 -6.66
CA TYR A 28 -3.91 9.43 -5.66
C TYR A 28 -3.49 8.11 -6.33
N LEU A 29 -4.35 7.54 -7.18
CA LEU A 29 -4.06 6.28 -7.87
C LEU A 29 -2.80 6.38 -8.72
N LEU A 30 -2.59 7.48 -9.45
CA LEU A 30 -1.37 7.70 -10.22
C LEU A 30 -0.13 7.68 -9.33
N ALA A 31 -0.15 8.39 -8.20
CA ALA A 31 0.97 8.44 -7.28
C ALA A 31 1.25 7.06 -6.66
N VAL A 32 0.23 6.35 -6.18
CA VAL A 32 0.42 5.05 -5.54
C VAL A 32 0.88 4.02 -6.55
N LEU A 33 0.27 3.92 -7.74
CA LEU A 33 0.66 2.96 -8.77
C LEU A 33 2.07 3.22 -9.32
N PHE A 34 2.46 4.48 -9.45
CA PHE A 34 3.82 4.84 -9.89
C PHE A 34 4.88 4.48 -8.86
N ASN A 35 4.58 4.68 -7.57
CA ASN A 35 5.53 4.42 -6.48
C ASN A 35 5.49 2.99 -5.94
N ALA A 36 4.38 2.26 -6.14
CA ALA A 36 4.14 0.92 -5.59
C ALA A 36 5.33 -0.03 -5.82
N PRO A 37 5.96 -0.09 -7.01
CA PRO A 37 7.04 -1.04 -7.22
C PRO A 37 8.28 -0.79 -6.33
N SER A 38 8.52 0.46 -5.95
CA SER A 38 9.64 0.84 -5.08
C SER A 38 9.29 0.76 -3.59
N THR A 39 8.01 0.80 -3.23
CA THR A 39 7.55 0.91 -1.83
C THR A 39 6.91 -0.36 -1.28
N ILE A 40 6.37 -1.24 -2.14
CA ILE A 40 5.59 -2.42 -1.74
C ILE A 40 6.38 -3.38 -0.83
N ASN A 41 7.65 -3.62 -1.13
CA ASN A 41 8.48 -4.53 -0.34
C ASN A 41 8.77 -3.99 1.07
N GLY A 42 9.05 -2.69 1.18
CA GLY A 42 9.25 -2.02 2.47
C GLY A 42 7.98 -2.01 3.30
N TYR A 43 6.83 -1.78 2.66
CA TYR A 43 5.52 -1.78 3.31
C TYR A 43 5.20 -3.13 3.96
N TYR A 44 5.30 -4.24 3.23
CA TYR A 44 5.01 -5.56 3.79
C TYR A 44 6.02 -5.99 4.86
N THR A 45 7.30 -5.62 4.70
CA THR A 45 8.31 -5.87 5.73
C THR A 45 7.95 -5.16 7.04
N ALA A 46 7.55 -3.88 6.96
CA ALA A 46 7.12 -3.12 8.12
C ALA A 46 5.83 -3.67 8.74
N LEU A 47 4.89 -4.14 7.92
CA LEU A 47 3.62 -4.73 8.38
C LEU A 47 3.87 -6.01 9.18
N VAL A 48 4.68 -6.93 8.66
CA VAL A 48 5.03 -8.17 9.37
C VAL A 48 5.75 -7.85 10.69
N ALA A 49 6.71 -6.92 10.68
CA ALA A 49 7.41 -6.52 11.89
C ALA A 49 6.47 -5.91 12.95
N HIS A 50 5.49 -5.11 12.53
CA HIS A 50 4.46 -4.57 13.39
C HIS A 50 3.58 -5.68 14.00
N ASP A 51 3.14 -6.64 13.19
CA ASP A 51 2.28 -7.74 13.66
C ASP A 51 3.01 -8.68 14.62
N MET A 52 4.31 -8.93 14.38
CA MET A 52 5.22 -9.60 15.32
C MET A 52 5.32 -8.88 16.66
N ASN A 53 5.48 -7.56 16.63
CA ASN A 53 5.62 -6.77 17.84
C ASN A 53 4.30 -6.61 18.61
N THR A 54 3.16 -6.64 17.91
CA THR A 54 1.82 -6.49 18.52
C THR A 54 1.16 -7.83 18.88
N GLY A 55 1.83 -8.96 18.64
CA GLY A 55 1.34 -10.30 18.98
C GLY A 55 0.13 -10.73 18.16
N LYS A 56 -0.01 -10.23 16.92
CA LYS A 56 -1.16 -10.45 16.02
C LYS A 56 -0.97 -11.63 15.05
N ILE A 57 -0.09 -12.58 15.37
CA ILE A 57 0.28 -13.70 14.50
C ILE A 57 -0.23 -15.01 15.08
#